data_AF-A0A6I4ZIA4-F1
#
_entry.id   AF-A0A6I4ZIA4-F1
#
_cell.length_a   1.000
_cell.length_b   1.000
_cell.length_c   1.000
_cell.angle_alpha   90.00
_cell.angle_beta   90.00
_cell.angle_gamma   90.00
#
_symmetry.space_group_name_H-M   'P 1'
#
loop_
_entity.id
_entity.type
_entity.pdbx_description
1 polymer ?
#
loop_
_entity_poly.entity_id
_entity_poly.type
_entity_poly.pdbx_seq_one_letter_code
_entity_poly.pdbx_strand_id
1 'polypeptide(L)'
;MTVRRTVGGALIVVPSLLSGVGIAFILAAILVNHQIIQDAFMIVGAVMLWFDFFVTMAIIRYSLRSLDRRIAVIEERGEDEADSN
;
A
#
# COMPACT_ATOMS: atom_id res chain seq x y z
N MET A 1 17.87 -1.28 -19.53
CA MET A 1 17.62 -0.33 -18.42
C MET A 1 16.11 -0.27 -18.19
N THR A 2 15.52 -1.33 -17.64
CA THR A 2 14.05 -1.54 -17.74
C THR A 2 13.46 -2.22 -16.48
N VAL A 3 14.10 -2.06 -15.32
CA VAL A 3 13.70 -2.79 -14.09
C VAL A 3 13.04 -1.87 -13.06
N ARG A 4 13.27 -0.54 -13.11
CA ARG A 4 12.76 0.39 -12.08
C ARG A 4 11.25 0.71 -12.17
N ARG A 5 10.61 0.57 -13.33
CA ARG A 5 9.17 0.84 -13.47
C ARG A 5 8.28 -0.30 -12.96
N THR A 6 8.74 -1.54 -13.06
CA THR A 6 7.97 -2.72 -12.64
C THR A 6 7.81 -2.77 -11.12
N VAL A 7 8.83 -2.35 -10.36
CA VAL A 7 8.79 -2.35 -8.90
C VAL A 7 7.75 -1.37 -8.37
N GLY A 8 7.61 -0.18 -8.99
CA GLY A 8 6.61 0.81 -8.58
C GLY A 8 5.17 0.33 -8.79
N GLY A 9 4.88 -0.36 -9.90
CA GLY A 9 3.58 -0.96 -10.15
C GLY A 9 3.30 -2.17 -9.24
N ALA A 10 4.29 -3.05 -9.06
CA ALA A 10 4.18 -4.19 -8.15
C ALA A 10 3.97 -3.75 -6.70
N LEU A 11 4.62 -2.67 -6.26
CA LEU A 11 4.42 -2.10 -4.93
C LEU A 11 2.97 -1.65 -4.72
N ILE A 12 2.27 -1.11 -5.71
CA ILE A 12 0.88 -0.66 -5.54
C ILE A 12 -0.11 -1.83 -5.61
N VAL A 13 0.17 -2.82 -6.47
CA VAL A 13 -0.77 -3.91 -6.76
C VAL A 13 -0.67 -5.05 -5.74
N VAL A 14 0.50 -5.29 -5.15
CA VAL A 14 0.68 -6.34 -4.13
C VAL A 14 -0.21 -6.13 -2.89
N PRO A 15 -0.28 -4.94 -2.28
CA PRO A 15 -1.18 -4.69 -1.16
C PRO A 15 -2.64 -4.84 -1.56
N SER A 16 -3.06 -4.26 -2.68
CA SER A 16 -4.47 -4.34 -3.09
C SER A 16 -4.94 -5.78 -3.35
N LEU A 17 -4.08 -6.62 -3.94
CA LEU A 17 -4.34 -8.05 -4.09
C LEU A 17 -4.36 -8.78 -2.75
N LEU A 18 -3.44 -8.45 -1.83
CA LEU A 18 -3.38 -9.05 -0.49
C LEU A 18 -4.63 -8.70 0.34
N SER A 19 -5.07 -7.45 0.27
CA SER A 19 -6.32 -6.94 0.87
C SER A 19 -7.54 -7.69 0.33
N GLY A 20 -7.64 -7.81 -1.00
CA GLY A 20 -8.75 -8.49 -1.65
C GLY A 20 -8.84 -9.96 -1.27
N VAL A 21 -7.69 -10.65 -1.20
CA VAL A 21 -7.62 -12.04 -0.74
C VAL A 21 -7.99 -12.15 0.74
N GLY A 22 -7.49 -11.27 1.61
CA GLY A 22 -7.84 -11.25 3.04
C GLY A 22 -9.34 -11.08 3.28
N ILE A 23 -9.99 -10.17 2.55
CA ILE A 23 -11.45 -9.98 2.62
C ILE A 23 -12.20 -11.21 2.11
N ALA A 24 -11.75 -11.83 1.02
CA ALA A 24 -12.35 -13.07 0.50
C ALA A 24 -12.26 -14.22 1.51
N PHE A 25 -11.14 -14.34 2.23
CA PHE A 25 -10.98 -15.31 3.32
C PHE A 25 -11.93 -15.06 4.49
N ILE A 26 -12.14 -13.79 4.88
CA ILE A 26 -13.10 -13.44 5.93
C ILE A 26 -14.54 -13.75 5.49
N LEU A 27 -14.91 -13.44 4.24
CA LEU A 27 -16.23 -13.81 3.70
C LEU A 27 -16.42 -15.33 3.64
N ALA A 28 -15.40 -16.07 3.23
CA ALA A 28 -15.43 -17.53 3.23
C ALA A 28 -15.60 -18.08 4.66
N ALA A 29 -14.93 -17.49 5.65
CA ALA A 29 -15.09 -17.85 7.06
C ALA A 29 -16.55 -17.70 7.54
N ILE A 30 -17.21 -16.60 7.16
CA ILE A 30 -18.61 -16.32 7.54
C ILE A 30 -19.58 -17.32 6.87
N LEU A 31 -19.27 -17.78 5.67
CA LEU A 31 -20.11 -18.74 4.94
C LEU A 31 -19.97 -20.19 5.45
N VAL A 32 -18.87 -20.50 6.15
CA VAL A 32 -18.58 -21.85 6.65
C VAL A 32 -19.25 -22.08 8.00
N ASN A 33 -20.16 -23.07 8.07
CA ASN A 33 -20.91 -23.41 9.28
C ASN A 33 -20.10 -24.22 10.33
N HIS A 34 -18.79 -24.37 10.14
CA HIS A 34 -17.90 -25.15 11.01
C HIS A 34 -17.02 -24.20 11.82
N GLN A 35 -17.24 -24.09 13.13
CA GLN A 35 -16.57 -23.14 14.02
C GLN A 35 -15.03 -23.18 13.94
N ILE A 36 -14.43 -24.37 13.87
CA ILE A 36 -12.96 -24.51 13.80
C ILE A 36 -12.40 -23.93 12.50
N ILE A 37 -13.09 -24.16 11.38
CA ILE A 37 -12.67 -23.68 10.07
C ILE A 37 -12.90 -22.17 9.99
N GLN A 38 -14.02 -21.68 10.51
CA GLN A 38 -14.31 -20.25 10.61
C GLN A 38 -13.23 -19.51 11.39
N ASP A 39 -12.84 -20.00 12.56
CA ASP A 39 -11.83 -19.34 13.40
C ASP A 39 -10.45 -19.30 12.71
N ALA A 40 -10.04 -20.41 12.09
CA ALA A 40 -8.80 -20.48 11.31
C ALA A 40 -8.80 -19.48 10.12
N PHE A 41 -9.89 -19.43 9.34
CA PHE A 41 -9.99 -18.50 8.20
C PHE A 41 -10.07 -17.04 8.67
N MET A 42 -10.71 -16.77 9.81
CA MET A 42 -10.81 -15.42 10.38
C MET A 42 -9.43 -14.92 10.85
N ILE A 43 -8.66 -15.78 11.54
CA ILE A 43 -7.28 -15.46 11.96
C ILE A 43 -6.38 -15.23 10.73
N VAL A 44 -6.42 -16.12 9.75
CA VAL A 44 -5.60 -15.98 8.52
C VAL A 44 -5.96 -14.70 7.76
N GLY A 45 -7.25 -14.41 7.60
CA GLY A 45 -7.73 -13.18 6.97
C GLY A 45 -7.31 -11.93 7.73
N ALA A 46 -7.39 -11.93 9.06
CA ALA A 46 -6.94 -10.83 9.91
C ALA A 46 -5.43 -10.61 9.82
N VAL A 47 -4.62 -11.68 9.82
CA VAL A 47 -3.17 -11.60 9.65
C VAL A 47 -2.80 -11.06 8.27
N MET A 48 -3.49 -11.50 7.21
CA MET A 48 -3.30 -10.97 5.86
C MET A 48 -3.61 -9.47 5.77
N LEU A 49 -4.74 -9.03 6.33
CA LEU A 49 -5.11 -7.61 6.37
C LEU A 49 -4.14 -6.78 7.22
N TRP A 50 -3.66 -7.34 8.33
CA TRP A 50 -2.65 -6.66 9.15
C TRP A 50 -1.33 -6.47 8.40
N PHE A 51 -0.91 -7.50 7.66
CA PHE A 51 0.27 -7.41 6.81
C PHE A 51 0.06 -6.39 5.68
N ASP A 52 -1.11 -6.38 5.07
CA ASP A 52 -1.50 -5.42 4.05
C ASP A 52 -1.42 -3.97 4.55
N PHE A 53 -1.84 -3.72 5.79
CA PHE A 53 -1.73 -2.41 6.43
C PHE A 53 -0.27 -1.96 6.55
N PHE A 54 0.64 -2.85 6.95
CA PHE A 54 2.07 -2.56 7.04
C PHE A 54 2.69 -2.25 5.68
N VAL A 55 2.36 -3.04 4.66
CA VAL A 55 2.88 -2.84 3.31
C VAL A 55 2.35 -1.52 2.73
N THR A 56 1.05 -1.27 2.87
CA THR A 56 0.42 -0.01 2.43
C THR A 56 1.05 1.20 3.10
N MET A 57 1.29 1.14 4.43
CA MET A 57 1.95 2.22 5.17
C MET A 57 3.38 2.48 4.67
N ALA A 58 4.14 1.42 4.36
CA ALA A 58 5.49 1.55 3.81
C ALA A 58 5.49 2.22 2.43
N ILE A 59 4.50 1.89 1.58
CA ILE A 59 4.35 2.49 0.25
C ILE A 59 3.94 3.95 0.34
N ILE A 60 2.95 4.27 1.19
CA ILE A 60 2.53 5.65 1.43
C ILE A 60 3.72 6.48 1.90
N ARG A 61 4.51 5.96 2.86
CA ARG A 61 5.69 6.66 3.37
C ARG A 61 6.74 6.90 2.28
N TYR A 62 6.95 5.94 1.39
CA TYR A 62 7.84 6.11 0.25
C TYR A 62 7.29 7.15 -0.76
N SER A 63 5.99 7.10 -1.03
CA SER A 63 5.31 8.02 -1.96
C SER A 63 5.34 9.46 -1.45
N LEU A 64 5.01 9.68 -0.17
CA LEU A 64 5.07 10.99 0.48
C LEU A 64 6.48 11.58 0.45
N ARG A 65 7.51 10.77 0.76
CA ARG A 65 8.90 11.22 0.70
C ARG A 65 9.34 11.64 -0.72
N SER A 66 8.77 10.99 -1.74
CA SER A 66 9.00 11.38 -3.13
C SER A 66 8.27 12.67 -3.52
N LEU A 67 7.08 12.91 -2.96
CA LEU A 67 6.30 14.11 -3.19
C LEU A 67 6.91 15.32 -2.50
N ASP A 68 7.32 15.21 -1.23
CA ASP A 68 8.03 16.27 -0.50
C ASP A 68 9.25 16.76 -1.28
N ARG A 69 10.02 15.83 -1.85
CA ARG A 69 11.21 16.15 -2.63
C ARG A 69 10.89 16.89 -3.93
N ARG A 70 9.73 16.59 -4.54
CA ARG A 70 9.27 17.28 -5.74
C ARG A 70 8.73 18.67 -5.42
N ILE A 71 8.06 18.82 -4.29
CA ILE A 71 7.55 20.10 -3.81
C ILE A 71 8.73 21.03 -3.48
N ALA A 72 9.73 20.55 -2.72
CA ALA A 72 10.92 21.34 -2.38
C ALA A 72 11.67 21.88 -3.61
N VAL A 73 11.77 21.08 -4.69
CA VAL A 73 12.40 21.51 -5.95
C VAL A 73 11.57 22.56 -6.69
N ILE A 74 10.24 22.53 -6.58
CA ILE A 74 9.36 23.52 -7.18
C ILE A 74 9.42 24.83 -6.36
N GLU A 75 9.52 24.73 -5.04
CA GLU A 75 9.64 25.88 -4.14
C GLU A 75 10.96 26.63 -4.35
N GLU A 76 12.11 25.93 -4.41
CA GLU A 76 13.41 26.54 -4.75
C GLU A 76 13.37 27.30 -6.09
N ARG A 77 12.74 26.72 -7.12
CA ARG A 77 12.60 27.38 -8.43
C ARG A 77 11.66 28.58 -8.41
N GLY A 78 10.63 28.56 -7.58
CA GLY A 78 9.71 29.68 -7.42
C GLY A 78 10.34 30.86 -6.69
N GLU A 79 11.24 30.60 -5.73
CA GLU A 79 12.00 31.64 -5.02
C GLU A 79 13.06 32.28 -5.94
N ASP A 80 13.76 31.50 -6.76
CA ASP A 80 14.74 32.03 -7.74
C ASP A 80 14.11 32.97 -8.79
N GLU A 81 12.87 32.72 -9.21
CA GLU A 81 12.12 33.60 -10.12
C GLU A 81 11.60 34.88 -9.43
N ALA A 82 11.37 34.85 -8.12
CA ALA A 82 10.90 35.99 -7.34
C ALA A 82 12.02 36.99 -6.98
N ASP A 83 13.25 36.51 -6.76
CA ASP A 83 14.43 37.35 -6.46
C ASP A 83 15.07 37.99 -7.72
N SER A 84 14.72 37.51 -8.92
CA SER A 84 15.22 38.05 -10.20
C SER A 84 14.38 39.22 -10.74
N ASN A 85 13.33 39.66 -10.05
CA ASN A 85 12.39 40.70 -10.49
C ASN A 85 12.28 41.85 -9.48
#